data_AF-A0A061RA61-F1
#
_entry.id   AF-A0A061RA61-F1
#
_cell.length_a   1.000
_cell.length_b   1.000
_cell.length_c   1.000
_cell.angle_alpha   90.00
_cell.angle_beta   90.00
_cell.angle_gamma   90.00
#
_symmetry.space_group_name_H-M   'P 1'
#
loop_
_entity.id
_entity.type
_entity.pdbx_description
1 polymer ?
#
loop_
_entity_poly.entity_id
_entity_poly.type
_entity_poly.pdbx_seq_one_letter_code
_entity_poly.pdbx_strand_id
1 'polypeptide(L)'
;MDQDHDIQLKEGSDFFKTRQWFARKGRNAGTIHVSQPYQLTCWTKESSSLGGTMKYGDTSGLLPFRKPTVPGDLNEGFPDNYISKPNDDHAAVELVARALIKAGVSIDGADIVTFRNNLNKIALTVCNRKEAWTIHACMGSRGSTPGPPQ
;
A
#
# COMPACT_ATOMS: atom_id res chain seq x y z
N MET A 1 -0.99 7.69 38.60
CA MET A 1 -1.29 6.26 38.73
C MET A 1 -1.92 5.86 37.42
N ASP A 2 -1.07 5.60 36.43
CA ASP A 2 -1.47 5.14 35.11
C ASP A 2 -1.77 3.65 35.21
N GLN A 3 -3.00 3.26 34.90
CA GLN A 3 -3.35 1.86 34.72
C GLN A 3 -3.07 1.52 33.25
N ASP A 4 -1.91 0.91 33.03
CA ASP A 4 -1.61 0.15 31.83
C ASP A 4 -2.67 -0.96 31.68
N HIS A 5 -3.55 -0.79 30.71
CA HIS A 5 -4.41 -1.87 30.26
C HIS A 5 -3.57 -2.80 29.37
N ASP A 6 -2.88 -3.73 30.02
CA ASP A 6 -2.32 -4.92 29.38
C ASP A 6 -3.44 -5.70 28.68
N ILE A 7 -3.51 -5.56 27.36
CA ILE A 7 -4.34 -6.42 26.51
C ILE A 7 -3.68 -7.80 26.50
N GLN A 8 -4.10 -8.66 27.42
CA GLN A 8 -3.73 -10.07 27.38
C GLN A 8 -4.36 -10.73 26.15
N LEU A 9 -3.55 -10.93 25.11
CA LEU A 9 -3.89 -11.77 23.97
C LEU A 9 -4.02 -13.22 24.46
N LYS A 10 -5.24 -13.76 24.47
CA LYS A 10 -5.49 -15.16 24.81
C LYS A 10 -4.81 -16.06 23.77
N GLU A 11 -3.76 -16.77 24.19
CA GLU A 11 -3.16 -17.83 23.39
C GLU A 11 -4.18 -18.96 23.18
N GLY A 12 -4.53 -19.20 21.90
CA GLY A 12 -5.22 -20.42 21.49
C GLY A 12 -6.55 -20.24 20.75
N SER A 13 -6.64 -19.39 19.71
CA SER A 13 -7.49 -19.65 18.52
C SER A 13 -7.43 -18.61 17.38
N ASP A 14 -6.63 -17.54 17.47
CA ASP A 14 -6.75 -16.39 16.54
C ASP A 14 -5.96 -16.49 15.21
N PHE A 15 -5.61 -17.68 14.75
CA PHE A 15 -4.95 -17.84 13.45
C PHE A 15 -5.95 -18.19 12.35
N PHE A 16 -6.22 -17.22 11.47
CA PHE A 16 -6.96 -17.49 10.25
C PHE A 16 -6.12 -18.32 9.26
N LYS A 17 -6.43 -19.63 9.17
CA LYS A 17 -5.75 -20.55 8.26
C LYS A 17 -6.32 -20.40 6.83
N THR A 18 -5.84 -19.40 6.10
CA THR A 18 -6.23 -19.06 4.71
C THR A 18 -6.40 -20.27 3.79
N ARG A 19 -5.45 -21.23 3.80
CA ARG A 19 -5.52 -22.45 2.96
C ARG A 19 -6.67 -23.39 3.36
N GLN A 20 -6.90 -23.58 4.65
CA GLN A 20 -7.99 -24.42 5.14
C GLN A 20 -9.35 -23.79 4.80
N TRP A 21 -9.45 -22.46 4.94
CA TRP A 21 -10.62 -21.73 4.50
C TRP A 21 -10.87 -21.86 3.00
N PHE A 22 -9.83 -21.67 2.17
CA PHE A 22 -9.96 -21.79 0.71
C PHE A 22 -10.37 -23.21 0.27
N ALA A 23 -9.80 -24.24 0.90
CA ALA A 23 -10.14 -25.64 0.63
C ALA A 23 -11.59 -26.00 1.00
N ARG A 24 -12.15 -25.37 2.04
CA ARG A 24 -13.50 -25.69 2.57
C ARG A 24 -14.61 -24.81 2.00
N LYS A 25 -14.37 -23.51 1.84
CA LYS A 25 -15.38 -22.51 1.44
C LYS A 25 -15.05 -21.79 0.14
N GLY A 26 -13.77 -21.67 -0.21
CA GLY A 26 -13.35 -20.96 -1.43
C GLY A 26 -13.86 -21.58 -2.73
N ARG A 27 -14.10 -22.90 -2.76
CA ARG A 27 -14.61 -23.60 -3.95
C ARG A 27 -16.06 -23.27 -4.31
N ASN A 28 -16.85 -22.80 -3.33
CA ASN A 28 -18.23 -22.38 -3.52
C ASN A 28 -18.37 -20.85 -3.52
N ALA A 29 -17.25 -20.11 -3.42
CA ALA A 29 -17.28 -18.68 -3.61
C ALA A 29 -17.61 -18.44 -5.09
N GLY A 30 -18.77 -17.85 -5.35
CA GLY A 30 -19.16 -17.44 -6.70
C GLY A 30 -18.12 -16.48 -7.31
N THR A 31 -18.32 -16.13 -8.58
CA THR A 31 -17.46 -15.15 -9.25
C THR A 31 -17.39 -13.85 -8.44
N ILE A 32 -16.18 -13.46 -8.05
CA ILE A 32 -15.94 -12.19 -7.37
C ILE A 32 -15.93 -11.10 -8.44
N HIS A 33 -16.80 -10.10 -8.29
CA HIS A 33 -16.77 -8.92 -9.14
C HIS A 33 -15.51 -8.09 -8.85
N VAL A 34 -14.74 -7.79 -9.88
CA VAL A 34 -13.58 -6.90 -9.82
C VAL A 34 -13.86 -5.72 -10.75
N SER A 35 -13.99 -4.52 -10.18
CA SER A 35 -14.17 -3.30 -10.97
C SER A 35 -12.88 -2.93 -11.72
N GLN A 36 -13.04 -2.22 -12.84
CA GLN A 36 -11.92 -1.62 -13.55
C GLN A 36 -11.23 -0.58 -12.62
N PRO A 37 -9.90 -0.69 -12.38
CA PRO A 37 -9.18 0.32 -11.61
C PRO A 37 -9.25 1.69 -12.28
N TYR A 38 -9.41 2.74 -11.47
CA TYR A 38 -9.44 4.13 -11.92
C TYR A 38 -8.43 4.97 -11.13
N GLN A 39 -7.67 5.82 -11.83
CA GLN A 39 -6.68 6.69 -11.20
C GLN A 39 -7.35 7.96 -10.67
N LEU A 40 -7.33 8.14 -9.35
CA LEU A 40 -7.89 9.33 -8.68
C LEU A 40 -6.88 10.48 -8.57
N THR A 41 -5.61 10.15 -8.30
CA THR A 41 -4.53 11.10 -8.11
C THR A 41 -3.19 10.39 -8.37
N CYS A 42 -2.10 11.15 -8.35
CA CYS A 42 -0.73 10.65 -8.45
C CYS A 42 0.20 11.53 -7.62
N TRP A 43 1.45 11.10 -7.45
CA TRP A 43 2.49 11.95 -6.90
C TRP A 43 3.85 11.51 -7.45
N THR A 44 4.78 12.46 -7.46
CA THR A 44 6.19 12.22 -7.77
C THR A 44 7.03 12.45 -6.51
N LYS A 45 7.96 11.53 -6.21
CA LYS A 45 9.00 11.72 -5.19
C LYS A 45 10.26 12.20 -5.91
N GLU A 46 10.74 13.38 -5.59
CA GLU A 46 12.02 13.86 -6.11
C GLU A 46 13.18 13.03 -5.55
N SER A 47 14.31 13.02 -6.26
CA SER A 47 15.53 12.39 -5.76
C SER A 47 15.98 13.07 -4.46
N SER A 48 16.67 12.33 -3.60
CA SER A 48 17.26 12.90 -2.39
C SER A 48 18.21 14.06 -2.69
N SER A 49 18.91 14.01 -3.83
CA SER A 49 19.78 15.10 -4.33
C SER A 49 19.03 16.39 -4.68
N LEU A 50 17.72 16.29 -4.98
CA LEU A 50 16.82 17.41 -5.24
C LEU A 50 15.93 17.74 -4.03
N GLY A 51 16.26 17.20 -2.85
CA GLY A 51 15.56 17.46 -1.59
C GLY A 51 14.51 16.43 -1.20
N GLY A 52 14.24 15.39 -2.02
CA GLY A 52 13.39 14.26 -1.63
C GLY A 52 11.89 14.59 -1.47
N THR A 53 11.45 15.73 -2.01
CA THR A 53 10.11 16.28 -1.77
C THR A 53 9.04 15.46 -2.50
N MET A 54 7.87 15.33 -1.86
CA MET A 54 6.68 14.72 -2.47
C MET A 54 5.85 15.79 -3.18
N LYS A 55 5.68 15.64 -4.49
CA LYS A 55 4.83 16.50 -5.33
C LYS A 55 3.51 15.79 -5.64
N TYR A 56 2.43 16.20 -4.98
CA TYR A 56 1.09 15.62 -5.19
C TYR A 56 0.44 16.20 -6.45
N GLY A 57 -0.24 15.34 -7.22
CA GLY A 57 -0.81 15.67 -8.53
C GLY A 57 0.23 15.75 -9.66
N ASP A 58 1.51 15.54 -9.35
CA ASP A 58 2.60 15.69 -10.30
C ASP A 58 2.97 14.36 -10.98
N THR A 59 3.05 14.42 -12.31
CA THR A 59 3.42 13.29 -13.18
C THR A 59 4.83 13.41 -13.74
N SER A 60 5.63 14.40 -13.29
CA SER A 60 7.00 14.60 -13.81
C SER A 60 7.91 13.38 -13.63
N GLY A 61 7.66 12.53 -12.63
CA GLY A 61 8.37 11.27 -12.43
C GLY A 61 7.87 10.08 -13.27
N LEU A 62 6.81 10.26 -14.06
CA LEU A 62 6.27 9.21 -14.93
C LEU A 62 7.07 9.16 -16.24
N LEU A 63 7.97 8.19 -16.34
CA LEU A 63 8.82 8.02 -17.51
C LEU A 63 8.10 7.22 -18.61
N PRO A 64 8.23 7.62 -19.90
CA PRO A 64 7.69 6.85 -21.00
C PRO A 64 8.44 5.52 -21.15
N PHE A 65 7.72 4.51 -21.62
CA PHE A 65 8.35 3.23 -21.96
C PHE A 65 9.35 3.42 -23.10
N ARG A 66 10.57 2.92 -22.91
CA ARG A 66 11.60 2.82 -23.96
C ARG A 66 11.97 1.36 -24.13
N LYS A 67 11.85 0.87 -25.36
CA LYS A 67 12.31 -0.49 -25.71
C LYS A 67 13.83 -0.57 -25.48
N PRO A 68 14.33 -1.52 -24.68
CA PRO A 68 15.77 -1.67 -24.46
C PRO A 68 16.46 -2.25 -25.69
N THR A 69 17.74 -1.91 -25.86
CA THR A 69 18.63 -2.60 -26.80
C THR A 69 19.00 -3.96 -26.23
N VAL A 70 18.99 -5.00 -27.07
CA VAL A 70 19.35 -6.36 -26.66
C VAL A 70 20.50 -6.91 -27.52
N PRO A 71 21.52 -7.56 -26.93
CA PRO A 71 21.70 -7.77 -25.49
C PRO A 71 22.10 -6.46 -24.78
N GLY A 72 21.62 -6.26 -23.55
CA GLY A 72 22.02 -5.15 -22.68
C GLY A 72 22.69 -5.70 -21.42
N ASP A 73 23.76 -5.05 -20.97
CA ASP A 73 24.42 -5.40 -19.71
C ASP A 73 23.70 -4.72 -18.53
N LEU A 74 23.14 -5.52 -17.62
CA LEU A 74 22.46 -5.02 -16.43
C LEU A 74 23.42 -4.54 -15.34
N ASN A 75 24.74 -4.79 -15.49
CA ASN A 75 25.76 -4.28 -14.58
C ASN A 75 26.28 -2.90 -15.00
N GLU A 76 25.87 -2.38 -16.16
CA GLU A 76 26.32 -1.08 -16.63
C GLU A 76 26.00 0.01 -15.59
N GLY A 77 27.05 0.68 -15.08
CA GLY A 77 26.94 1.71 -14.05
C GLY A 77 26.86 1.20 -12.61
N PHE A 78 26.87 -0.12 -12.36
CA PHE A 78 27.00 -0.67 -11.00
C PHE A 78 28.48 -0.95 -10.67
N PRO A 79 28.97 -0.61 -9.47
CA PRO A 79 28.28 0.09 -8.38
C PRO A 79 28.32 1.62 -8.49
N ASP A 80 29.19 2.16 -9.33
CA ASP A 80 29.65 3.56 -9.27
C ASP A 80 28.53 4.61 -9.43
N ASN A 81 27.50 4.31 -10.22
CA ASN A 81 26.37 5.20 -10.50
C ASN A 81 25.06 4.76 -9.83
N TYR A 82 25.06 3.62 -9.12
CA TYR A 82 23.85 3.12 -8.47
C TYR A 82 23.60 3.82 -7.14
N ILE A 83 22.47 4.52 -7.03
CA ILE A 83 22.00 5.12 -5.79
C ILE A 83 20.99 4.18 -5.15
N SER A 84 21.38 3.50 -4.07
CA SER A 84 20.49 2.60 -3.32
C SER A 84 19.34 3.36 -2.67
N LYS A 85 18.17 2.73 -2.62
CA LYS A 85 17.09 3.21 -1.76
C LYS A 85 17.53 3.14 -0.29
N PRO A 86 17.23 4.15 0.53
CA PRO A 86 17.50 4.09 1.97
C PRO A 86 16.78 2.89 2.59
N ASN A 87 17.44 2.21 3.54
CA ASN A 87 16.86 1.05 4.23
C ASN A 87 15.58 1.40 5.00
N ASP A 88 15.47 2.65 5.47
CA ASP A 88 14.33 3.16 6.22
C ASP A 88 13.27 3.86 5.34
N ASP A 89 13.28 3.65 4.00
CA ASP A 89 12.27 4.22 3.09
C ASP A 89 10.94 3.43 3.18
N HIS A 90 10.38 3.38 4.38
CA HIS A 90 9.06 2.85 4.66
C HIS A 90 8.02 3.95 4.45
N ALA A 91 7.43 3.96 3.25
CA ALA A 91 6.30 4.82 2.96
C ALA A 91 5.10 4.46 3.87
N ALA A 92 4.62 5.42 4.67
CA ALA A 92 3.40 5.27 5.45
C ALA A 92 2.16 5.44 4.55
N VAL A 93 1.06 4.75 4.87
CA VAL A 93 -0.24 4.89 4.17
C VAL A 93 -0.74 6.33 4.20
N GLU A 94 -0.30 7.14 5.17
CA GLU A 94 -0.57 8.58 5.22
C GLU A 94 -0.21 9.31 3.92
N LEU A 95 0.80 8.85 3.18
CA LEU A 95 1.14 9.43 1.87
C LEU A 95 -0.01 9.30 0.85
N VAL A 96 -0.69 8.15 0.84
CA VAL A 96 -1.86 7.91 -0.02
C VAL A 96 -3.01 8.82 0.42
N ALA A 97 -3.26 8.91 1.73
CA ALA A 97 -4.29 9.79 2.28
C ALA A 97 -4.03 11.27 1.95
N ARG A 98 -2.80 11.75 2.12
CA ARG A 98 -2.39 13.12 1.77
C ARG A 98 -2.58 13.40 0.28
N ALA A 99 -2.26 12.45 -0.60
CA ALA A 99 -2.47 12.61 -2.04
C ALA A 99 -3.96 12.75 -2.40
N LEU A 100 -4.84 11.98 -1.75
CA LEU A 100 -6.30 12.06 -1.95
C LEU A 100 -6.86 13.38 -1.42
N ILE A 101 -6.44 13.82 -0.22
CA ILE A 101 -6.83 15.11 0.37
C ILE A 101 -6.41 16.27 -0.55
N LYS A 102 -5.16 16.27 -1.05
CA LYS A 102 -4.66 17.31 -1.96
C LYS A 102 -5.40 17.36 -3.28
N ALA A 103 -5.93 16.23 -3.74
CA ALA A 103 -6.75 16.15 -4.95
C ALA A 103 -8.24 16.49 -4.71
N GLY A 104 -8.66 16.74 -3.47
CA GLY A 104 -10.07 16.97 -3.13
C GLY A 104 -10.96 15.74 -3.32
N VAL A 105 -10.38 14.54 -3.27
CA VAL A 105 -11.10 13.28 -3.47
C VAL A 105 -11.69 12.81 -2.15
N SER A 106 -13.02 12.64 -2.10
CA SER A 106 -13.67 11.99 -0.95
C SER A 106 -13.36 10.49 -0.95
N ILE A 107 -13.13 9.95 0.25
CA ILE A 107 -12.90 8.52 0.50
C ILE A 107 -14.12 7.82 1.11
N ASP A 108 -15.28 8.48 1.16
CA ASP A 108 -16.48 7.97 1.87
C ASP A 108 -17.00 6.64 1.30
N GLY A 109 -16.66 6.32 0.05
CA GLY A 109 -16.97 5.05 -0.61
C GLY A 109 -15.87 3.98 -0.55
N ALA A 110 -14.76 4.22 0.16
CA ALA A 110 -13.63 3.30 0.23
C ALA A 110 -13.56 2.62 1.62
N ASP A 111 -13.64 1.29 1.64
CA ASP A 111 -13.50 0.51 2.89
C ASP A 111 -12.04 0.42 3.36
N ILE A 112 -11.09 0.46 2.43
CA ILE A 112 -9.66 0.24 2.68
C ILE A 112 -8.84 1.25 1.88
N VAL A 113 -7.94 1.96 2.57
CA VAL A 113 -6.89 2.78 1.97
C VAL A 113 -5.54 2.14 2.29
N THR A 114 -4.81 1.71 1.25
CA THR A 114 -3.55 0.98 1.45
C THR A 114 -2.65 1.05 0.22
N PHE A 115 -1.39 0.63 0.35
CA PHE A 115 -0.53 0.42 -0.80
C PHE A 115 -0.86 -0.89 -1.51
N ARG A 116 -0.71 -0.92 -2.84
CA ARG A 116 -0.85 -2.15 -3.65
C ARG A 116 -0.05 -3.34 -3.10
N ASN A 117 1.14 -3.09 -2.54
CA ASN A 117 1.98 -4.15 -1.95
C ASN A 117 1.25 -4.95 -0.85
N ASN A 118 0.42 -4.29 -0.05
CA ASN A 118 -0.36 -4.96 1.00
C ASN A 118 -1.45 -5.87 0.41
N LEU A 119 -2.13 -5.41 -0.65
CA LEU A 119 -3.12 -6.23 -1.37
C LEU A 119 -2.45 -7.43 -2.05
N ASN A 120 -1.27 -7.24 -2.65
CA ASN A 120 -0.50 -8.34 -3.25
C ASN A 120 -0.14 -9.40 -2.20
N LYS A 121 0.36 -8.99 -1.03
CA LYS A 121 0.68 -9.90 0.08
C LYS A 121 -0.55 -10.71 0.49
N ILE A 122 -1.69 -10.06 0.69
CA ILE A 122 -2.95 -10.72 1.07
C ILE A 122 -3.40 -11.71 -0.02
N ALA A 123 -3.53 -11.25 -1.27
CA ALA A 123 -4.02 -12.06 -2.38
C ALA A 123 -3.11 -13.27 -2.67
N LEU A 124 -1.80 -13.10 -2.55
CA LEU A 124 -0.82 -14.15 -2.86
C LEU A 124 -0.48 -15.04 -1.65
N THR A 125 -1.05 -14.79 -0.47
CA THR A 125 -0.79 -15.60 0.74
C THR A 125 -1.16 -17.07 0.57
N VAL A 126 -2.16 -17.37 -0.25
CA VAL A 126 -2.53 -18.76 -0.56
C VAL A 126 -1.46 -19.51 -1.36
N CYS A 127 -0.62 -18.79 -2.08
CA CYS A 127 0.48 -19.33 -2.90
C CYS A 127 1.82 -19.24 -2.15
N ASN A 128 2.04 -18.19 -1.36
CA ASN A 128 3.27 -17.99 -0.60
C ASN A 128 3.40 -19.02 0.55
N ARG A 129 4.60 -19.59 0.71
CA ARG A 129 4.92 -20.59 1.74
C ARG A 129 6.15 -20.24 2.57
N LYS A 130 6.94 -19.26 2.13
CA LYS A 130 8.31 -19.06 2.63
C LYS A 130 8.51 -17.68 3.22
N GLU A 131 7.83 -16.68 2.68
CA GLU A 131 8.07 -15.30 3.08
C GLU A 131 6.98 -14.86 4.05
N ALA A 132 7.39 -14.60 5.29
CA ALA A 132 6.55 -13.96 6.27
C ALA A 132 6.36 -12.48 5.92
N TRP A 133 5.21 -11.93 6.27
CA TRP A 133 4.92 -10.51 6.11
C TRP A 133 3.99 -10.03 7.22
N THR A 134 4.10 -8.74 7.54
CA THR A 134 3.23 -8.05 8.51
C THR A 134 2.59 -6.83 7.84
N ILE A 135 1.34 -6.55 8.19
CA ILE A 135 0.63 -5.33 7.81
C ILE A 135 0.03 -4.77 9.10
N HIS A 136 0.33 -3.50 9.40
CA HIS A 136 -0.37 -2.75 10.43
C HIS A 136 -1.62 -2.10 9.83
N ALA A 137 -2.73 -2.17 10.55
CA ALA A 137 -3.99 -1.54 10.16
C ALA A 137 -4.56 -0.77 11.35
N CYS A 138 -5.22 0.35 11.06
CA CYS A 138 -5.99 1.13 12.02
C CYS A 138 -7.32 1.49 11.40
N MET A 139 -8.34 1.72 12.24
CA MET A 139 -9.59 2.30 11.79
C MET A 139 -9.39 3.78 11.52
N GLY A 140 -9.77 4.25 10.33
CA GLY A 140 -9.83 5.68 10.05
C GLY A 140 -10.93 6.34 10.88
N SER A 141 -10.68 7.53 11.42
CA SER A 141 -11.75 8.35 11.96
C SER A 141 -12.64 8.77 10.80
N ARG A 142 -13.91 8.33 10.81
CA ARG A 142 -14.93 8.96 9.96
C ARG A 142 -15.00 10.41 10.42
N GLY A 143 -14.51 11.36 9.63
CA GLY A 143 -14.66 12.77 9.94
C GLY A 143 -16.15 13.05 10.16
N SER A 144 -16.51 13.57 11.33
CA SER A 144 -17.81 14.22 11.49
C SER A 144 -17.85 15.36 10.49
N THR A 145 -18.67 15.25 9.46
CA THR A 145 -19.02 16.37 8.59
C THR A 145 -19.34 17.58 9.48
N PRO A 146 -18.66 18.73 9.34
CA PRO A 146 -19.09 19.93 10.02
C PRO A 146 -20.53 20.23 9.57
N GLY A 147 -21.45 20.28 10.53
CA GLY A 147 -22.84 20.65 10.25
C GLY A 147 -22.93 22.04 9.62
N PRO A 148 -24.02 22.34 8.89
CA PRO A 148 -24.21 23.67 8.34
C PRO A 148 -24.22 24.72 9.47
N PRO A 149 -23.70 25.94 9.22
CA PRO A 149 -23.78 27.03 10.19
C PRO A 149 -25.24 27.30 10.52
N GLN A 150 -25.55 27.39 11.82
CA GLN A 150 -26.83 27.92 12.32
C GLN A 150 -26.87 29.44 12.16
#